data_AF-A0A948Q2S1-F1
#
_entry.id   AF-A0A948Q2S1-F1
#
_cell.length_a   1.000
_cell.length_b   1.000
_cell.length_c   1.000
_cell.angle_alpha   90.00
_cell.angle_beta   90.00
_cell.angle_gamma   90.00
#
_symmetry.space_group_name_H-M   'P 1'
#
loop_
_entity.id
_entity.type
_entity.pdbx_description
1 polymer ?
#
loop_
_entity_poly.entity_id
_entity_poly.type
_entity_poly.pdbx_seq_one_letter_code
_entity_poly.pdbx_strand_id
1 'polypeptide(L)'
;MKPTSFPILERRFVNQAALVLLALSLAMPQLSALAQEPGHEAHGDEQGHDEEGHEEIVSLSAEEMREFGIVVAEAGNATLTSSVDLPGEIQTNDNMLAHIVPRFSGIVTDVRAQVGDKVAAGQVLAVIESDESLSPYEVKTLIAGTVIAKHITLGEAISREHAAFVVADLSSVWADITVYQRDISTVAVGQDVQISGGHAHPAVTGAISYVAPVIDEETRTALARVILPNPGGTWRPGTFITARILLESFVVPVAIPRTALQHFEDQDVVFVQTPEGFMPRPVTVGRSDENTLEIVSGLAAGENYVSQGGFTLKAELGKGSFGGGHAH
;
A
#
# COMPACT_ATOMS: atom_id res chain seq x y z
N MET A 1 0.17 19.30 -64.46
CA MET A 1 -0.91 19.03 -63.48
C MET A 1 -0.29 18.88 -62.10
N LYS A 2 -0.98 19.30 -61.04
CA LYS A 2 -0.43 19.29 -59.66
C LYS A 2 -0.42 17.87 -59.07
N PRO A 3 0.54 17.53 -58.19
CA PRO A 3 0.46 16.32 -57.38
C PRO A 3 -0.62 16.48 -56.30
N THR A 4 -1.44 15.45 -56.10
CA THR A 4 -2.46 15.39 -55.04
C THR A 4 -1.87 14.77 -53.78
N SER A 5 -1.56 15.59 -52.78
CA SER A 5 -1.40 15.13 -51.40
C SER A 5 -2.77 14.78 -50.82
N PHE A 6 -2.90 13.58 -50.25
CA PHE A 6 -3.98 13.25 -49.32
C PHE A 6 -3.41 13.12 -47.90
N PRO A 7 -4.10 13.61 -46.87
CA PRO A 7 -3.53 13.76 -45.53
C PRO A 7 -3.55 12.47 -44.71
N ILE A 8 -2.62 12.40 -43.76
CA ILE A 8 -2.49 11.33 -42.76
C ILE A 8 -3.65 11.43 -41.75
N LEU A 9 -4.27 10.30 -41.44
CA LEU A 9 -5.38 10.22 -40.48
C LEU A 9 -4.87 9.87 -39.08
N GLU A 10 -4.54 10.88 -38.27
CA GLU A 10 -4.30 10.67 -36.84
C GLU A 10 -5.59 10.25 -36.13
N ARG A 11 -5.64 9.03 -35.60
CA ARG A 11 -6.71 8.57 -34.71
C ARG A 11 -6.35 8.90 -33.26
N ARG A 12 -6.88 10.02 -32.76
CA ARG A 12 -6.86 10.34 -31.33
C ARG A 12 -7.84 9.44 -30.57
N PHE A 13 -7.39 8.86 -29.46
CA PHE A 13 -8.26 8.18 -28.50
C PHE A 13 -9.14 9.21 -27.78
N VAL A 14 -10.39 8.83 -27.49
CA VAL A 14 -11.38 9.68 -26.80
C VAL A 14 -11.59 9.14 -25.40
N ASN A 15 -11.03 9.80 -24.39
CA ASN A 15 -11.42 9.60 -22.99
C ASN A 15 -12.73 10.37 -22.72
N GLN A 16 -13.75 9.65 -22.24
CA GLN A 16 -14.97 10.29 -21.74
C GLN A 16 -14.85 10.52 -20.23
N ALA A 17 -14.74 11.80 -19.83
CA ALA A 17 -14.94 12.23 -18.46
C ALA A 17 -16.26 13.00 -18.37
N ALA A 18 -17.18 12.56 -17.50
CA ALA A 18 -18.46 13.22 -17.31
C ALA A 18 -18.30 14.43 -16.38
N LEU A 19 -18.66 15.61 -16.87
CA LEU A 19 -18.62 16.88 -16.13
C LEU A 19 -20.02 17.19 -15.58
N VAL A 20 -20.16 17.34 -14.26
CA VAL A 20 -21.40 17.85 -13.64
C VAL A 20 -21.17 19.28 -13.17
N LEU A 21 -21.81 20.23 -13.85
CA LEU A 21 -21.88 21.63 -13.47
C LEU A 21 -22.97 21.83 -12.39
N LEU A 22 -22.61 22.45 -11.27
CA LEU A 22 -23.58 23.12 -10.41
C LEU A 22 -23.14 24.58 -10.21
N ALA A 23 -23.88 25.50 -10.80
CA ALA A 23 -23.74 26.93 -10.57
C ALA A 23 -25.08 27.46 -10.06
N LEU A 24 -25.08 28.07 -8.87
CA LEU A 24 -26.14 28.98 -8.47
C LEU A 24 -25.56 30.11 -7.62
N SER A 25 -25.87 31.34 -8.04
CA SER A 25 -25.41 32.60 -7.47
C SER A 25 -26.46 33.25 -6.56
N LEU A 26 -26.09 34.39 -5.95
CA LEU A 26 -26.92 35.37 -5.20
C LEU A 26 -27.05 35.05 -3.69
N ALA A 27 -26.98 36.04 -2.78
CA ALA A 27 -26.52 37.42 -2.88
C ALA A 27 -26.14 37.96 -1.48
N MET A 28 -25.20 38.91 -1.39
CA MET A 28 -24.99 39.72 -0.18
C MET A 28 -25.76 41.05 -0.28
N PRO A 29 -26.19 41.59 0.87
CA PRO A 29 -26.12 43.01 1.13
C PRO A 29 -25.16 43.31 2.31
N GLN A 30 -24.37 44.38 2.18
CA GLN A 30 -23.63 44.97 3.29
C GLN A 30 -24.51 45.99 4.05
N LEU A 31 -24.22 46.22 5.32
CA LEU A 31 -24.47 47.52 5.96
C LEU A 31 -23.43 47.81 7.07
N SER A 32 -23.17 49.09 7.32
CA SER A 32 -21.91 49.58 7.92
C SER A 32 -21.99 49.95 9.41
N ALA A 33 -20.86 49.69 10.09
CA ALA A 33 -20.10 50.56 11.01
C ALA A 33 -20.74 51.27 12.25
N LEU A 34 -19.95 51.27 13.35
CA LEU A 34 -19.89 52.11 14.59
C LEU A 34 -19.75 51.18 15.84
N ALA A 35 -19.02 51.49 16.94
CA ALA A 35 -17.98 52.49 17.22
C ALA A 35 -17.20 52.14 18.53
N GLN A 36 -16.18 52.95 18.86
CA GLN A 36 -15.51 53.06 20.19
C GLN A 36 -16.40 53.82 21.23
N GLU A 37 -16.11 53.94 22.54
CA GLU A 37 -14.92 53.65 23.39
C GLU A 37 -15.37 53.13 24.81
N PRO A 38 -14.52 52.94 25.86
CA PRO A 38 -14.81 52.06 27.01
C PRO A 38 -15.42 52.73 28.26
N GLY A 39 -15.84 51.92 29.26
CA GLY A 39 -16.17 52.41 30.61
C GLY A 39 -16.53 51.37 31.69
N HIS A 40 -15.75 51.40 32.78
CA HIS A 40 -16.09 51.05 34.19
C HIS A 40 -16.34 49.60 34.70
N GLU A 41 -15.36 49.14 35.48
CA GLU A 41 -15.45 48.67 36.89
C GLU A 41 -16.37 47.50 37.32
N ALA A 42 -15.68 46.40 37.67
CA ALA A 42 -15.71 45.72 38.98
C ALA A 42 -17.05 45.23 39.58
N HIS A 43 -17.33 43.95 39.34
CA HIS A 43 -17.56 42.93 40.39
C HIS A 43 -16.98 41.61 39.81
N GLY A 44 -16.24 40.76 40.53
CA GLY A 44 -16.13 40.64 41.97
C GLY A 44 -16.93 39.44 42.47
N ASP A 45 -16.61 38.24 41.97
CA ASP A 45 -16.93 36.95 42.59
C ASP A 45 -15.86 35.92 42.20
N GLU A 46 -15.22 35.35 43.21
CA GLU A 46 -14.31 34.22 43.08
C GLU A 46 -15.16 32.95 42.95
N GLN A 47 -15.14 32.33 41.77
CA GLN A 47 -15.49 30.92 41.62
C GLN A 47 -14.34 30.23 40.92
N GLY A 48 -13.35 29.86 41.73
CA GLY A 48 -12.57 28.68 41.41
C GLY A 48 -13.55 27.50 41.38
N HIS A 49 -13.94 27.10 40.17
CA HIS A 49 -14.37 25.73 39.96
C HIS A 49 -13.12 24.88 40.19
N ASP A 50 -12.93 24.47 41.44
CA ASP A 50 -12.18 23.28 41.74
C ASP A 50 -12.93 22.15 41.04
N GLU A 51 -12.49 21.81 39.82
CA GLU A 51 -12.75 20.50 39.26
C GLU A 51 -12.03 19.50 40.17
N GLU A 52 -12.71 19.11 41.25
CA GLU A 52 -12.49 17.84 41.92
C GLU A 52 -12.69 16.78 40.85
N GLY A 53 -11.61 16.47 40.12
CA GLY A 53 -11.59 15.41 39.13
C GLY A 53 -11.97 14.14 39.86
N HIS A 54 -13.21 13.69 39.62
CA HIS A 54 -13.68 12.43 40.16
C HIS A 54 -12.75 11.34 39.64
N GLU A 55 -11.85 10.87 40.50
CA GLU A 55 -10.93 9.79 40.18
C GLU A 55 -11.76 8.52 39.96
N GLU A 56 -12.12 8.30 38.69
CA GLU A 56 -12.93 7.19 38.23
C GLU A 56 -12.10 5.89 38.29
N ILE A 57 -12.00 5.36 39.52
CA ILE A 57 -11.26 4.14 39.86
C ILE A 57 -12.18 2.92 39.70
N VAL A 58 -11.79 1.98 38.82
CA VAL A 58 -12.42 0.65 38.74
C VAL A 58 -11.58 -0.35 39.53
N SER A 59 -12.11 -0.83 40.65
CA SER A 59 -11.52 -1.96 41.39
C SER A 59 -12.04 -3.29 40.85
N LEU A 60 -11.13 -4.19 40.43
CA LEU A 60 -11.45 -5.57 40.05
C LEU A 60 -10.54 -6.55 40.79
N SER A 61 -11.08 -7.71 41.18
CA SER A 61 -10.31 -8.80 41.74
C SER A 61 -9.47 -9.53 40.68
N ALA A 62 -8.44 -10.25 41.13
CA ALA A 62 -7.59 -11.06 40.26
C ALA A 62 -8.32 -12.27 39.61
N GLU A 63 -9.55 -12.60 40.05
CA GLU A 63 -10.39 -13.60 39.41
C GLU A 63 -11.22 -12.98 38.29
N GLU A 64 -11.88 -11.85 38.55
CA GLU A 64 -12.60 -11.06 37.53
C GLU A 64 -11.67 -10.62 36.39
N MET A 65 -10.43 -10.18 36.70
CA MET A 65 -9.44 -9.86 35.68
C MET A 65 -9.15 -11.05 34.74
N ARG A 66 -9.13 -12.29 35.24
CA ARG A 66 -8.92 -13.48 34.40
C ARG A 66 -10.17 -13.85 33.60
N GLU A 67 -11.35 -13.73 34.21
CA GLU A 67 -12.62 -14.00 33.54
C GLU A 67 -12.86 -13.03 32.36
N PHE A 68 -12.56 -11.75 32.55
CA PHE A 68 -12.70 -10.71 31.52
C PHE A 68 -11.48 -10.57 30.58
N GLY A 69 -10.45 -11.41 30.73
CA GLY A 69 -9.26 -11.37 29.85
C GLY A 69 -8.43 -10.09 29.96
N ILE A 70 -8.42 -9.45 31.13
CA ILE A 70 -7.66 -8.22 31.40
C ILE A 70 -6.20 -8.58 31.66
N VAL A 71 -5.30 -8.10 30.79
CA VAL A 71 -3.86 -8.36 30.87
C VAL A 71 -3.11 -7.08 31.22
N VAL A 72 -2.44 -7.07 32.36
CA VAL A 72 -1.54 -5.97 32.78
C VAL A 72 -0.14 -6.20 32.24
N ALA A 73 0.51 -5.14 31.78
CA ALA A 73 1.90 -5.11 31.36
C ALA A 73 2.63 -3.91 31.97
N GLU A 74 3.95 -3.99 32.08
CA GLU A 74 4.80 -2.88 32.51
C GLU A 74 5.15 -2.00 31.29
N ALA A 75 5.02 -0.68 31.44
CA ALA A 75 5.36 0.30 30.42
C ALA A 75 6.89 0.36 30.23
N GLY A 76 7.37 0.12 29.02
CA GLY A 76 8.81 0.02 28.77
C GLY A 76 9.20 0.46 27.35
N ASN A 77 10.51 0.47 27.10
CA ASN A 77 11.02 0.80 25.78
C ASN A 77 10.68 -0.28 24.76
N ALA A 78 10.46 0.13 23.52
CA ALA A 78 10.33 -0.79 22.39
C ALA A 78 10.99 -0.20 21.14
N THR A 79 11.34 -1.07 20.20
CA THR A 79 11.74 -0.67 18.86
C THR A 79 10.52 -0.70 17.96
N LEU A 80 9.99 0.47 17.61
CA LEU A 80 8.93 0.59 16.62
C LEU A 80 9.56 0.55 15.22
N THR A 81 8.87 -0.05 14.24
CA THR A 81 9.35 -0.10 12.85
C THR A 81 8.34 0.50 11.89
N SER A 82 8.67 1.64 11.30
CA SER A 82 7.82 2.23 10.25
C SER A 82 7.93 1.42 8.97
N SER A 83 6.78 1.16 8.34
CA SER A 83 6.71 0.57 7.01
C SER A 83 5.72 1.32 6.15
N VAL A 84 5.91 1.24 4.83
CA VAL A 84 4.96 1.75 3.84
C VAL A 84 4.49 0.61 2.95
N ASP A 85 3.18 0.47 2.81
CA ASP A 85 2.56 -0.46 1.89
C ASP A 85 2.30 0.25 0.55
N LEU A 86 2.97 -0.23 -0.49
CA LEU A 86 2.87 0.31 -1.84
C LEU A 86 2.25 -0.72 -2.80
N PRO A 87 1.40 -0.29 -3.74
CA PRO A 87 0.88 -1.18 -4.77
C PRO A 87 1.96 -1.49 -5.81
N GLY A 88 1.86 -2.65 -6.44
CA GLY A 88 2.71 -3.03 -7.56
C GLY A 88 2.08 -4.13 -8.41
N GLU A 89 2.84 -4.57 -9.41
CA GLU A 89 2.45 -5.63 -10.33
C GLU A 89 3.64 -6.53 -10.65
N ILE A 90 3.39 -7.84 -10.79
CA ILE A 90 4.39 -8.77 -11.32
C ILE A 90 4.52 -8.54 -12.84
N GLN A 91 5.73 -8.22 -13.30
CA GLN A 91 6.09 -8.06 -14.70
C GLN A 91 6.99 -9.20 -15.19
N THR A 92 7.07 -9.37 -16.51
CA THR A 92 8.13 -10.19 -17.10
C THR A 92 9.50 -9.61 -16.76
N ASN A 93 10.49 -10.49 -16.58
CA ASN A 93 11.88 -10.06 -16.55
C ASN A 93 12.31 -9.83 -18.01
N ASP A 94 12.28 -8.58 -18.48
CA ASP A 94 12.53 -8.27 -19.89
C ASP A 94 13.98 -8.55 -20.32
N ASN A 95 14.91 -8.66 -19.37
CA ASN A 95 16.28 -9.14 -19.63
C ASN A 95 16.32 -10.64 -19.97
N MET A 96 15.20 -11.35 -19.79
CA MET A 96 15.04 -12.80 -20.01
C MET A 96 13.96 -13.10 -21.07
N LEU A 97 13.67 -12.12 -21.94
CA LEU A 97 12.65 -12.15 -22.98
C LEU A 97 13.29 -12.11 -24.38
N ALA A 98 12.78 -12.93 -25.31
CA ALA A 98 13.23 -13.01 -26.69
C ALA A 98 12.07 -12.80 -27.67
N HIS A 99 12.16 -11.73 -28.46
CA HIS A 99 11.30 -11.49 -29.62
C HIS A 99 11.83 -12.28 -30.83
N ILE A 100 11.05 -13.25 -31.31
CA ILE A 100 11.45 -14.11 -32.43
C ILE A 100 10.92 -13.52 -33.73
N VAL A 101 11.75 -12.73 -34.41
CA VAL A 101 11.44 -12.07 -35.69
C VAL A 101 11.85 -12.98 -36.87
N PRO A 102 11.02 -13.14 -37.91
CA PRO A 102 11.39 -13.87 -39.14
C PRO A 102 12.62 -13.26 -39.83
N ARG A 103 13.52 -14.10 -40.35
CA ARG A 103 14.74 -13.65 -41.05
C ARG A 103 14.47 -13.13 -42.47
N PHE A 104 13.35 -13.54 -43.05
CA PHE A 104 12.87 -13.17 -44.38
C PHE A 104 11.35 -13.09 -44.34
N SER A 105 10.74 -12.17 -45.10
CA SER A 105 9.30 -12.19 -45.32
C SER A 105 8.88 -13.47 -46.04
N GLY A 106 7.64 -13.90 -45.82
CA GLY A 106 7.15 -15.15 -46.38
C GLY A 106 5.76 -15.58 -45.91
N ILE A 107 5.33 -16.74 -46.38
CA ILE A 107 4.07 -17.39 -45.97
C ILE A 107 4.36 -18.44 -44.89
N VAL A 108 3.58 -18.44 -43.82
CA VAL A 108 3.67 -19.42 -42.74
C VAL A 108 3.11 -20.77 -43.21
N THR A 109 3.97 -21.79 -43.32
CA THR A 109 3.60 -23.12 -43.83
C THR A 109 3.41 -24.18 -42.74
N ASP A 110 3.91 -23.94 -41.53
CA ASP A 110 3.76 -24.83 -40.37
C ASP A 110 3.87 -24.01 -39.07
N VAL A 111 3.06 -24.33 -38.05
CA VAL A 111 3.07 -23.65 -36.74
C VAL A 111 3.09 -24.72 -35.64
N ARG A 112 4.25 -24.89 -35.00
CA ARG A 112 4.53 -25.98 -34.06
C ARG A 112 4.35 -25.60 -32.59
N ALA A 113 4.42 -24.31 -32.26
CA ALA A 113 4.32 -23.81 -30.90
C ALA A 113 3.05 -22.95 -30.68
N GLN A 114 2.48 -23.04 -29.49
CA GLN A 114 1.33 -22.27 -29.01
C GLN A 114 1.68 -21.44 -27.77
N VAL A 115 0.85 -20.46 -27.45
CA VAL A 115 0.99 -19.66 -26.22
C VAL A 115 0.79 -20.58 -25.00
N GLY A 116 1.71 -20.50 -24.04
CA GLY A 116 1.79 -21.37 -22.87
C GLY A 116 2.74 -22.57 -23.02
N ASP A 117 3.21 -22.89 -24.23
CA ASP A 117 4.15 -24.00 -24.43
C ASP A 117 5.52 -23.69 -23.83
N LYS A 118 6.10 -24.68 -23.15
CA LYS A 118 7.52 -24.67 -22.77
C LYS A 118 8.38 -25.09 -23.95
N VAL A 119 9.40 -24.30 -24.25
CA VAL A 119 10.31 -24.52 -25.38
C VAL A 119 11.77 -24.53 -24.94
N ALA A 120 12.60 -25.34 -25.59
CA ALA A 120 14.05 -25.37 -25.41
C ALA A 120 14.77 -24.44 -26.40
N ALA A 121 15.95 -23.93 -26.04
CA ALA A 121 16.78 -23.17 -26.96
C ALA A 121 17.08 -23.98 -28.25
N GLY A 122 16.91 -23.35 -29.41
CA GLY A 122 17.04 -24.00 -30.73
C GLY A 122 15.80 -24.77 -31.21
N GLN A 123 14.74 -24.89 -30.40
CA GLN A 123 13.50 -25.55 -30.81
C GLN A 123 12.79 -24.78 -31.92
N VAL A 124 12.26 -25.52 -32.90
CA VAL A 124 11.49 -24.96 -34.03
C VAL A 124 10.09 -24.59 -33.56
N LEU A 125 9.71 -23.34 -33.75
CA LEU A 125 8.40 -22.79 -33.42
C LEU A 125 7.44 -22.78 -34.63
N ALA A 126 7.98 -22.57 -35.84
CA ALA A 126 7.25 -22.52 -37.09
C ALA A 126 8.16 -22.78 -38.31
N VAL A 127 7.55 -22.99 -39.47
CA VAL A 127 8.23 -22.99 -40.78
C VAL A 127 7.58 -21.92 -41.66
N ILE A 128 8.41 -21.15 -42.35
CA ILE A 128 8.00 -20.08 -43.29
C ILE A 128 8.63 -20.37 -44.65
N GLU A 129 7.85 -20.29 -45.72
CA GLU A 129 8.36 -20.24 -47.09
C GLU A 129 8.75 -18.80 -47.44
N SER A 130 10.02 -18.56 -47.76
CA SER A 130 10.52 -17.20 -47.99
C SER A 130 10.09 -16.64 -49.35
N ASP A 131 9.60 -15.39 -49.38
CA ASP A 131 9.30 -14.66 -50.62
C ASP A 131 10.54 -14.43 -51.51
N GLU A 132 11.74 -14.37 -50.92
CA GLU A 132 12.99 -14.09 -51.63
C GLU A 132 13.53 -15.32 -52.39
N SER A 133 13.27 -16.54 -51.91
CA SER A 133 13.84 -17.78 -52.48
C SER A 133 12.85 -18.92 -52.71
N LEU A 134 11.56 -18.74 -52.39
CA LEU A 134 10.50 -19.75 -52.42
C LEU A 134 10.91 -21.07 -51.75
N SER A 135 11.67 -20.97 -50.65
CA SER A 135 12.21 -22.11 -49.91
C SER A 135 11.72 -22.07 -48.46
N PRO A 136 11.29 -23.21 -47.88
CA PRO A 136 10.93 -23.28 -46.48
C PRO A 136 12.16 -23.14 -45.58
N TYR A 137 12.04 -22.36 -44.51
CA TYR A 137 13.05 -22.23 -43.47
C TYR A 137 12.43 -22.28 -42.07
N GLU A 138 13.20 -22.78 -41.10
CA GLU A 138 12.74 -22.98 -39.72
C GLU A 138 12.92 -21.70 -38.89
N VAL A 139 11.85 -21.27 -38.22
CA VAL A 139 11.88 -20.24 -37.18
C VAL A 139 12.14 -20.92 -35.83
N LYS A 140 13.24 -20.55 -35.17
CA LYS A 140 13.70 -21.17 -33.91
C LYS A 140 13.78 -20.15 -32.78
N THR A 141 13.49 -20.58 -31.56
CA THR A 141 13.82 -19.78 -30.36
C THR A 141 15.33 -19.81 -30.10
N LEU A 142 15.88 -18.70 -29.59
CA LEU A 142 17.27 -18.63 -29.13
C LEU A 142 17.43 -18.96 -27.64
N ILE A 143 16.34 -18.89 -26.87
CA ILE A 143 16.32 -19.17 -25.43
C ILE A 143 15.39 -20.34 -25.11
N ALA A 144 15.61 -20.99 -23.96
CA ALA A 144 14.60 -21.81 -23.33
C ALA A 144 13.61 -20.91 -22.56
N GLY A 145 12.36 -21.33 -22.40
CA GLY A 145 11.35 -20.55 -21.70
C GLY A 145 9.93 -20.97 -22.04
N THR A 146 8.98 -20.06 -21.87
CA THR A 146 7.57 -20.23 -22.21
C THR A 146 7.20 -19.27 -23.35
N VAL A 147 6.44 -19.73 -24.33
CA VAL A 147 5.86 -18.85 -25.36
C VAL A 147 4.76 -18.01 -24.72
N ILE A 148 4.98 -16.70 -24.55
CA ILE A 148 4.01 -15.78 -23.95
C ILE A 148 3.14 -15.06 -24.97
N ALA A 149 3.59 -14.97 -26.23
CA ALA A 149 2.78 -14.46 -27.34
C ALA A 149 3.10 -15.16 -28.66
N LYS A 150 2.10 -15.22 -29.54
CA LYS A 150 2.20 -15.74 -30.91
C LYS A 150 1.40 -14.81 -31.82
N HIS A 151 2.04 -14.28 -32.86
CA HIS A 151 1.46 -13.35 -33.82
C HIS A 151 1.46 -13.93 -35.24
N ILE A 152 1.32 -15.26 -35.37
CA ILE A 152 1.21 -15.95 -36.65
C ILE A 152 0.16 -17.07 -36.64
N THR A 153 -0.42 -17.26 -37.81
CA THR A 153 -1.38 -18.32 -38.16
C THR A 153 -0.88 -19.07 -39.40
N LEU A 154 -1.28 -20.34 -39.55
CA LEU A 154 -1.00 -21.12 -40.76
C LEU A 154 -1.61 -20.44 -42.00
N GLY A 155 -0.83 -20.28 -43.07
CA GLY A 155 -1.22 -19.62 -44.32
C GLY A 155 -1.15 -18.09 -44.29
N GLU A 156 -0.76 -17.49 -43.17
CA GLU A 156 -0.60 -16.04 -43.03
C GLU A 156 0.70 -15.55 -43.68
N ALA A 157 0.68 -14.35 -44.26
CA ALA A 157 1.88 -13.67 -44.75
C ALA A 157 2.49 -12.82 -43.63
N ILE A 158 3.80 -12.97 -43.37
CA ILE A 158 4.51 -12.24 -42.31
C ILE A 158 5.73 -11.49 -42.85
N SER A 159 5.96 -10.28 -42.32
CA SER A 159 7.12 -9.43 -42.63
C SER A 159 8.22 -9.52 -41.57
N ARG A 160 9.41 -8.98 -41.88
CA ARG A 160 10.54 -8.82 -40.94
C ARG A 160 10.35 -7.74 -39.88
N GLU A 161 9.22 -7.04 -39.86
CA GLU A 161 8.99 -5.88 -38.99
C GLU A 161 8.38 -6.28 -37.64
N HIS A 162 7.74 -7.46 -37.57
CA HIS A 162 6.98 -7.92 -36.42
C HIS A 162 7.52 -9.26 -35.89
N ALA A 163 7.52 -9.42 -34.57
CA ALA A 163 7.90 -10.68 -33.93
C ALA A 163 6.79 -11.72 -34.10
N ALA A 164 7.12 -12.88 -34.68
CA ALA A 164 6.20 -14.01 -34.88
C ALA A 164 5.84 -14.69 -33.55
N PHE A 165 6.80 -14.74 -32.62
CA PHE A 165 6.62 -15.25 -31.26
C PHE A 165 7.34 -14.33 -30.26
N VAL A 166 6.87 -14.37 -29.01
CA VAL A 166 7.62 -13.86 -27.86
C VAL A 166 7.79 -15.02 -26.87
N VAL A 167 9.04 -15.31 -26.51
CA VAL A 167 9.41 -16.34 -25.53
C VAL A 167 10.01 -15.63 -24.33
N ALA A 168 9.63 -16.03 -23.12
CA ALA A 168 10.20 -15.51 -21.88
C ALA A 168 10.62 -16.66 -20.96
N ASP A 169 11.81 -16.56 -20.36
CA ASP A 169 12.17 -17.40 -19.23
C ASP A 169 11.54 -16.79 -17.96
N LEU A 170 10.51 -17.47 -17.45
CA LEU A 170 9.72 -17.04 -16.30
C LEU A 170 10.27 -17.60 -14.96
N SER A 171 11.47 -18.18 -14.94
CA SER A 171 12.13 -18.68 -13.72
C SER A 171 12.52 -17.56 -12.75
N SER A 172 12.53 -16.32 -13.22
CA SER A 172 12.55 -15.10 -12.42
C SER A 172 11.56 -14.09 -13.00
N VAL A 173 10.92 -13.30 -12.14
CA VAL A 173 10.01 -12.22 -12.51
C VAL A 173 10.43 -10.92 -11.83
N TRP A 174 9.94 -9.80 -12.35
CA TRP A 174 10.06 -8.52 -11.66
C TRP A 174 8.79 -8.24 -10.87
N ALA A 175 8.94 -7.72 -9.66
CA ALA A 175 7.88 -7.09 -8.90
C ALA A 175 8.12 -5.58 -9.00
N ASP A 176 7.29 -4.93 -9.80
CA ASP A 176 7.37 -3.51 -10.12
C ASP A 176 6.41 -2.76 -9.20
N ILE A 177 6.97 -1.89 -8.36
CA ILE A 177 6.32 -1.23 -7.23
C ILE A 177 6.17 0.26 -7.56
N THR A 178 4.97 0.78 -7.39
CA THR A 178 4.63 2.17 -7.65
C THR A 178 4.89 3.01 -6.39
N VAL A 179 5.97 3.80 -6.41
CA VAL A 179 6.38 4.67 -5.30
C VAL A 179 5.84 6.08 -5.51
N TYR A 180 5.03 6.58 -4.58
CA TYR A 180 4.50 7.94 -4.64
C TYR A 180 5.57 9.00 -4.29
N GLN A 181 5.44 10.20 -4.86
CA GLN A 181 6.39 11.31 -4.64
C GLN A 181 6.68 11.63 -3.15
N ARG A 182 5.72 11.42 -2.23
CA ARG A 182 5.93 11.64 -0.79
C ARG A 182 6.83 10.57 -0.13
N ASP A 183 6.85 9.36 -0.69
CA ASP A 183 7.52 8.17 -0.16
C ASP A 183 8.88 7.93 -0.85
N ILE A 184 9.14 8.58 -1.99
CA ILE A 184 10.36 8.35 -2.81
C ILE A 184 11.68 8.60 -2.06
N SER A 185 11.68 9.50 -1.06
CA SER A 185 12.90 9.82 -0.28
C SER A 185 13.23 8.76 0.77
N THR A 186 12.30 7.88 1.11
CA THR A 186 12.49 6.80 2.09
C THR A 186 12.72 5.44 1.43
N VAL A 187 12.60 5.35 0.09
CA VAL A 187 12.79 4.13 -0.70
C VAL A 187 14.14 4.11 -1.40
N ALA A 188 14.97 3.11 -1.10
CA ALA A 188 16.35 2.99 -1.57
C ALA A 188 16.69 1.56 -2.04
N VAL A 189 17.65 1.47 -2.97
CA VAL A 189 18.22 0.19 -3.42
C VAL A 189 18.89 -0.53 -2.25
N GLY A 190 18.59 -1.81 -2.08
CA GLY A 190 19.09 -2.66 -1.00
C GLY A 190 18.19 -2.77 0.23
N GLN A 191 17.10 -1.99 0.33
CA GLN A 191 16.09 -2.19 1.38
C GLN A 191 15.35 -3.52 1.22
N ASP A 192 15.07 -4.16 2.35
CA ASP A 192 14.19 -5.33 2.43
C ASP A 192 12.72 -4.93 2.25
N VAL A 193 12.00 -5.78 1.53
CA VAL A 193 10.59 -5.58 1.19
C VAL A 193 9.85 -6.91 1.18
N GLN A 194 8.73 -6.97 1.90
CA GLN A 194 7.81 -8.10 1.83
C GLN A 194 6.82 -7.88 0.68
N ILE A 195 6.79 -8.82 -0.26
CA ILE A 195 5.85 -8.81 -1.38
C ILE A 195 4.78 -9.87 -1.14
N SER A 196 3.52 -9.47 -1.25
CA SER A 196 2.36 -10.36 -1.12
C SER A 196 1.44 -10.23 -2.33
N GLY A 197 0.96 -11.35 -2.86
CA GLY A 197 -0.02 -11.42 -3.94
C GLY A 197 -1.44 -11.69 -3.42
N GLY A 198 -1.76 -11.17 -2.23
CA GLY A 198 -2.96 -11.52 -1.48
C GLY A 198 -3.01 -12.99 -1.05
N HIS A 199 -4.20 -13.48 -0.72
CA HIS A 199 -4.44 -14.81 -0.15
C HIS A 199 -3.90 -16.00 -0.97
N ALA A 200 -3.68 -15.83 -2.28
CA ALA A 200 -3.16 -16.88 -3.16
C ALA A 200 -1.63 -17.08 -3.03
N HIS A 201 -0.91 -16.11 -2.48
CA HIS A 201 0.54 -16.08 -2.45
C HIS A 201 1.05 -15.60 -1.08
N PRO A 202 1.63 -16.50 -0.25
CA PRO A 202 2.22 -16.08 1.04
C PRO A 202 3.31 -15.05 0.81
N ALA A 203 3.49 -14.14 1.78
CA ALA A 203 4.47 -13.07 1.68
C ALA A 203 5.89 -13.63 1.48
N VAL A 204 6.60 -13.08 0.50
CA VAL A 204 8.01 -13.40 0.21
C VAL A 204 8.86 -12.15 0.46
N THR A 205 9.99 -12.32 1.14
CA THR A 205 10.97 -11.24 1.28
C THR A 205 11.84 -11.18 0.03
N GLY A 206 11.97 -9.98 -0.54
CA GLY A 206 13.00 -9.63 -1.52
C GLY A 206 13.71 -8.35 -1.10
N ALA A 207 14.66 -7.90 -1.93
CA ALA A 207 15.33 -6.62 -1.75
C ALA A 207 15.15 -5.73 -2.99
N ILE A 208 15.04 -4.42 -2.79
CA ILE A 208 14.90 -3.45 -3.87
C ILE A 208 16.19 -3.44 -4.70
N SER A 209 16.08 -3.89 -5.95
CA SER A 209 17.20 -4.04 -6.88
C SER A 209 17.49 -2.78 -7.70
N TYR A 210 16.46 -1.94 -7.88
CA TYR A 210 16.50 -0.73 -8.70
C TYR A 210 15.39 0.23 -8.26
N VAL A 211 15.68 1.53 -8.32
CA VAL A 211 14.70 2.62 -8.18
C VAL A 211 14.91 3.55 -9.37
N ALA A 212 13.84 3.87 -10.10
CA ALA A 212 13.91 4.68 -11.30
C ALA A 212 14.31 6.13 -10.96
N PRO A 213 15.30 6.72 -11.65
CA PRO A 213 15.73 8.10 -11.42
C PRO A 213 14.78 9.14 -12.01
N VAL A 214 13.76 8.70 -12.76
CA VAL A 214 12.74 9.55 -13.39
C VAL A 214 11.40 9.22 -12.76
N ILE A 215 10.67 10.25 -12.37
CA ILE A 215 9.28 10.19 -11.92
C ILE A 215 8.40 10.36 -13.17
N ASP A 216 7.40 9.50 -13.33
CA ASP A 216 6.36 9.65 -14.35
C ASP A 216 5.55 10.93 -14.08
N GLU A 217 5.52 11.85 -15.05
CA GLU A 217 4.97 13.20 -14.84
C GLU A 217 3.43 13.22 -14.70
N GLU A 218 2.73 12.25 -15.32
CA GLU A 218 1.27 12.16 -15.30
C GLU A 218 0.76 11.62 -13.95
N THR A 219 1.37 10.53 -13.48
CA THR A 219 1.00 9.84 -12.24
C THR A 219 1.71 10.39 -10.99
N ARG A 220 2.84 11.08 -11.16
CA ARG A 220 3.78 11.50 -10.10
C ARG A 220 4.30 10.33 -9.26
N THR A 221 4.63 9.23 -9.93
CA THR A 221 5.17 8.02 -9.31
C THR A 221 6.53 7.65 -9.88
N ALA A 222 7.37 7.00 -9.06
CA ALA A 222 8.60 6.37 -9.49
C ALA A 222 8.45 4.85 -9.41
N LEU A 223 9.15 4.14 -10.29
CA LEU A 223 9.19 2.69 -10.29
C LEU A 223 10.32 2.19 -9.40
N ALA A 224 10.00 1.43 -8.35
CA ALA A 224 10.96 0.57 -7.65
C ALA A 224 10.79 -0.88 -8.10
N ARG A 225 11.88 -1.64 -8.23
CA ARG A 225 11.86 -2.99 -8.78
C ARG A 225 12.57 -4.00 -7.88
N VAL A 226 11.91 -5.12 -7.65
CA VAL A 226 12.44 -6.28 -6.92
C VAL A 226 12.52 -7.46 -7.88
N ILE A 227 13.64 -8.21 -7.83
CA ILE A 227 13.81 -9.43 -8.62
C ILE A 227 13.36 -10.61 -7.76
N LEU A 228 12.30 -11.31 -8.17
CA LEU A 228 11.78 -12.48 -7.46
C LEU A 228 12.19 -13.79 -8.17
N PRO A 229 12.70 -14.80 -7.43
CA PRO A 229 12.78 -16.16 -7.92
C PRO A 229 11.38 -16.75 -8.13
N ASN A 230 11.17 -17.42 -9.27
CA ASN A 230 9.90 -18.00 -9.65
C ASN A 230 10.03 -19.42 -10.25
N PRO A 231 10.80 -20.35 -9.65
CA PRO A 231 11.04 -21.68 -10.23
C PRO A 231 9.76 -22.54 -10.35
N GLY A 232 8.72 -22.23 -9.57
CA GLY A 232 7.41 -22.88 -9.63
C GLY A 232 6.41 -22.26 -10.62
N GLY A 233 6.72 -21.12 -11.25
CA GLY A 233 5.74 -20.36 -12.05
C GLY A 233 4.54 -19.85 -11.24
N THR A 234 4.73 -19.68 -9.94
CA THR A 234 3.69 -19.27 -8.98
C THR A 234 3.35 -17.80 -9.14
N TRP A 235 4.37 -16.94 -9.27
CA TRP A 235 4.21 -15.54 -9.62
C TRP A 235 3.95 -15.44 -11.13
N ARG A 236 2.76 -14.96 -11.51
CA ARG A 236 2.37 -14.80 -12.91
C ARG A 236 2.47 -13.33 -13.31
N PRO A 237 3.10 -12.97 -14.44
CA PRO A 237 3.01 -11.62 -14.98
C PRO A 237 1.54 -11.16 -15.09
N GLY A 238 1.28 -9.89 -14.77
CA GLY A 238 -0.08 -9.32 -14.64
C GLY A 238 -0.74 -9.50 -13.26
N THR A 239 -0.04 -10.07 -12.27
CA THR A 239 -0.57 -10.24 -10.90
C THR A 239 -0.31 -8.97 -10.09
N PHE A 240 -1.37 -8.33 -9.58
CA PHE A 240 -1.25 -7.24 -8.61
C PHE A 240 -0.67 -7.74 -7.28
N ILE A 241 0.20 -6.92 -6.68
CA ILE A 241 0.86 -7.19 -5.40
C ILE A 241 0.79 -5.98 -4.46
N THR A 242 0.94 -6.25 -3.17
CA THR A 242 1.28 -5.24 -2.16
C THR A 242 2.72 -5.48 -1.71
N ALA A 243 3.53 -4.43 -1.79
CA ALA A 243 4.92 -4.41 -1.37
C ALA A 243 5.06 -3.56 -0.10
N ARG A 244 5.38 -4.21 1.02
CA ARG A 244 5.62 -3.61 2.32
C ARG A 244 7.12 -3.34 2.49
N ILE A 245 7.51 -2.08 2.36
CA ILE A 245 8.91 -1.66 2.52
C ILE A 245 9.12 -1.24 3.97
N LEU A 246 10.14 -1.80 4.63
CA LEU A 246 10.54 -1.40 5.97
C LEU A 246 11.43 -0.16 5.85
N LEU A 247 11.02 0.95 6.45
CA LEU A 247 11.68 2.25 6.28
C LEU A 247 12.80 2.44 7.31
N GLU A 248 12.42 2.61 8.57
CA GLU A 248 13.31 2.83 9.70
C GLU A 248 12.75 2.19 10.98
N SER A 249 13.66 1.71 11.83
CA SER A 249 13.34 1.27 13.19
C SER A 249 13.85 2.28 14.20
N PHE A 250 13.00 2.71 15.13
CA PHE A 250 13.33 3.71 16.15
C PHE A 250 12.97 3.19 17.55
N VAL A 251 13.92 3.33 18.47
CA VAL A 251 13.69 3.00 19.89
C VAL A 251 12.95 4.16 20.55
N VAL A 252 11.84 3.86 21.22
CA VAL A 252 11.06 4.83 22.00
C VAL A 252 11.13 4.51 23.49
N PRO A 253 11.09 5.50 24.40
CA PRO A 253 11.23 5.24 25.84
C PRO A 253 10.06 4.46 26.46
N VAL A 254 8.84 4.70 25.96
CA VAL A 254 7.60 4.04 26.38
C VAL A 254 6.79 3.68 25.14
N ALA A 255 6.45 2.40 25.01
CA ALA A 255 5.53 1.90 24.00
C ALA A 255 4.45 0.99 24.61
N ILE A 256 3.26 1.02 24.01
CA ILE A 256 2.12 0.16 24.36
C ILE A 256 1.53 -0.49 23.10
N PRO A 257 0.94 -1.70 23.17
CA PRO A 257 0.21 -2.26 22.06
C PRO A 257 -1.04 -1.43 21.76
N ARG A 258 -1.49 -1.39 20.51
CA ARG A 258 -2.70 -0.65 20.08
C ARG A 258 -3.97 -1.06 20.85
N THR A 259 -4.03 -2.27 21.37
CA THR A 259 -5.13 -2.79 22.20
C THR A 259 -5.26 -2.12 23.58
N ALA A 260 -4.20 -1.46 24.04
CA ALA A 260 -4.15 -0.77 25.34
C ALA A 260 -4.75 0.65 25.28
N LEU A 261 -4.67 1.30 24.12
CA LEU A 261 -5.27 2.61 23.91
C LEU A 261 -6.79 2.48 23.86
N GLN A 262 -7.48 3.26 24.68
CA GLN A 262 -8.93 3.36 24.70
C GLN A 262 -9.32 4.81 24.43
N HIS A 263 -10.51 5.02 23.87
CA HIS A 263 -11.06 6.35 23.67
C HIS A 263 -12.17 6.60 24.69
N PHE A 264 -12.07 7.62 25.54
CA PHE A 264 -12.99 7.93 26.64
C PHE A 264 -13.11 9.45 26.79
N GLU A 265 -14.33 9.95 26.93
CA GLU A 265 -14.63 11.40 27.03
C GLU A 265 -13.91 12.26 25.98
N ASP A 266 -13.98 11.83 24.72
CA ASP A 266 -13.32 12.42 23.54
C ASP A 266 -11.77 12.51 23.62
N GLN A 267 -11.16 11.84 24.59
CA GLN A 267 -9.70 11.75 24.78
C GLN A 267 -9.18 10.32 24.58
N ASP A 268 -7.91 10.23 24.19
CA ASP A 268 -7.18 8.96 24.17
C ASP A 268 -6.60 8.68 25.55
N VAL A 269 -7.00 7.57 26.15
CA VAL A 269 -6.67 7.17 27.52
C VAL A 269 -6.05 5.78 27.57
N VAL A 270 -5.27 5.52 28.61
CA VAL A 270 -4.76 4.20 28.99
C VAL A 270 -5.17 3.92 30.42
N PHE A 271 -5.64 2.70 30.71
CA PHE A 271 -5.96 2.30 32.07
C PHE A 271 -4.68 1.93 32.81
N VAL A 272 -4.30 2.75 33.80
CA VAL A 272 -3.11 2.54 34.64
C VAL A 272 -3.52 1.85 35.94
N GLN A 273 -2.73 0.88 36.39
CA GLN A 273 -2.95 0.18 37.65
C GLN A 273 -2.41 1.00 38.82
N THR A 274 -3.28 1.30 39.78
CA THR A 274 -2.95 1.97 41.05
C THR A 274 -3.15 0.99 42.22
N PRO A 275 -2.78 1.36 43.46
CA PRO A 275 -3.07 0.53 44.65
C PRO A 275 -4.57 0.31 44.90
N GLU A 276 -5.43 1.15 44.34
CA GLU A 276 -6.88 1.20 44.62
C GLU A 276 -7.72 0.58 43.49
N GLY A 277 -7.15 0.47 42.29
CA GLY A 277 -7.79 -0.19 41.14
C GLY A 277 -7.13 0.16 39.82
N PHE A 278 -7.94 0.40 38.80
CA PHE A 278 -7.53 0.88 37.48
C PHE A 278 -8.15 2.24 37.22
N MET A 279 -7.34 3.19 36.77
CA MET A 279 -7.77 4.56 36.46
C MET A 279 -7.55 4.88 34.98
N PRO A 280 -8.51 5.50 34.29
CA PRO A 280 -8.29 6.03 32.97
C PRO A 280 -7.32 7.22 33.09
N ARG A 281 -6.25 7.22 32.31
CA ARG A 281 -5.30 8.34 32.29
C ARG A 281 -5.13 8.83 30.85
N PRO A 282 -5.37 10.13 30.58
CA PRO A 282 -5.11 10.71 29.26
C PRO A 282 -3.64 10.55 28.85
N VAL A 283 -3.41 10.21 27.59
CA VAL A 283 -2.08 10.03 27.01
C VAL A 283 -1.92 10.81 25.72
N THR A 284 -0.70 11.27 25.42
CA THR A 284 -0.36 11.78 24.08
C THR A 284 0.38 10.70 23.31
N VAL A 285 -0.22 10.22 22.22
CA VAL A 285 0.38 9.24 21.31
C VAL A 285 1.38 9.93 20.37
N GLY A 286 2.54 9.31 20.19
CA GLY A 286 3.61 9.76 19.30
C GLY A 286 3.64 9.00 17.98
N ARG A 287 4.83 8.50 17.62
CA ARG A 287 5.02 7.62 16.46
C ARG A 287 4.30 6.28 16.69
N SER A 288 4.02 5.55 15.61
CA SER A 288 3.42 4.21 15.71
C SER A 288 3.88 3.29 14.58
N ASP A 289 3.76 1.98 14.81
CA ASP A 289 3.81 0.94 13.79
C ASP A 289 2.49 0.13 13.77
N GLU A 290 2.42 -0.98 13.04
CA GLU A 290 1.16 -1.75 12.93
C GLU A 290 0.64 -2.27 14.28
N ASN A 291 1.50 -2.58 15.24
CA ASN A 291 1.10 -3.22 16.50
C ASN A 291 1.21 -2.28 17.70
N THR A 292 2.08 -1.27 17.63
CA THR A 292 2.63 -0.56 18.79
C THR A 292 2.53 0.95 18.62
N LEU A 293 2.32 1.63 19.75
CA LEU A 293 2.19 3.08 19.86
C LEU A 293 3.28 3.61 20.80
N GLU A 294 3.98 4.66 20.41
CA GLU A 294 4.79 5.48 21.31
C GLU A 294 3.88 6.32 22.21
N ILE A 295 4.23 6.43 23.49
CA ILE A 295 3.59 7.38 24.40
C ILE A 295 4.59 8.49 24.73
N VAL A 296 4.21 9.73 24.38
CA VAL A 296 5.01 10.95 24.57
C VAL A 296 4.75 11.56 25.95
N SER A 297 3.53 11.42 26.46
CA SER A 297 3.13 11.87 27.80
C SER A 297 1.94 11.06 28.32
N GLY A 298 1.75 11.06 29.65
CA GLY A 298 0.65 10.37 30.35
C GLY A 298 1.05 9.00 30.93
N LEU A 299 2.04 8.31 30.37
CA LEU A 299 2.53 7.04 30.91
C LEU A 299 4.07 7.06 31.04
N ALA A 300 4.58 6.76 32.23
CA ALA A 300 6.01 6.67 32.49
C ALA A 300 6.52 5.22 32.39
N ALA A 301 7.82 5.06 32.08
CA ALA A 301 8.45 3.74 32.10
C ALA A 301 8.46 3.15 33.52
N GLY A 302 8.10 1.87 33.64
CA GLY A 302 7.92 1.16 34.91
C GLY A 302 6.49 1.21 35.47
N GLU A 303 5.56 1.96 34.87
CA GLU A 303 4.16 1.94 35.29
C GLU A 303 3.40 0.72 34.73
N ASN A 304 2.58 0.09 35.57
CA ASN A 304 1.71 -1.01 35.14
C ASN A 304 0.45 -0.47 34.48
N TYR A 305 0.12 -0.97 33.29
CA TYR A 305 -1.05 -0.56 32.52
C TYR A 305 -1.77 -1.76 31.90
N VAL A 306 -3.03 -1.56 31.52
CA VAL A 306 -3.86 -2.59 30.91
C VAL A 306 -3.56 -2.69 29.41
N SER A 307 -2.84 -3.74 29.03
CA SER A 307 -2.43 -4.03 27.66
C SER A 307 -3.52 -4.67 26.80
N GLN A 308 -4.45 -5.41 27.42
CA GLN A 308 -5.60 -6.05 26.79
C GLN A 308 -6.80 -6.03 27.76
N GLY A 309 -8.02 -5.98 27.22
CA GLY A 309 -9.26 -5.98 28.02
C GLY A 309 -9.74 -4.61 28.53
N GLY A 310 -9.09 -3.51 28.12
CA GLY A 310 -9.45 -2.14 28.57
C GLY A 310 -10.90 -1.71 28.30
N PHE A 311 -11.56 -2.31 27.30
CA PHE A 311 -12.99 -2.10 27.03
C PHE A 311 -13.88 -2.46 28.23
N THR A 312 -13.54 -3.50 28.99
CA THR A 312 -14.33 -3.92 30.18
C THR A 312 -14.28 -2.85 31.26
N LEU A 313 -13.10 -2.27 31.51
CA LEU A 313 -12.94 -1.18 32.49
C LEU A 313 -13.72 0.07 32.06
N LYS A 314 -13.63 0.45 30.78
CA LYS A 314 -14.46 1.52 30.19
C LYS A 314 -15.97 1.26 30.37
N ALA A 315 -16.40 0.00 30.24
CA ALA A 315 -17.82 -0.35 30.40
C ALA A 315 -18.30 -0.25 31.86
N GLU A 316 -17.45 -0.53 32.85
CA GLU A 316 -17.79 -0.31 34.27
C GLU A 316 -17.85 1.19 34.62
N LEU A 317 -16.91 2.01 34.13
CA LEU A 317 -16.96 3.47 34.31
C LEU A 317 -18.22 4.11 33.72
N GLY A 318 -18.59 3.71 32.50
CA GLY A 318 -19.82 4.17 31.87
C GLY A 318 -21.06 3.92 32.74
N LYS A 319 -21.14 2.79 33.47
CA LYS A 319 -22.28 2.52 34.38
C LYS A 319 -22.30 3.47 35.58
N GLY A 320 -21.14 3.88 36.10
CA GLY A 320 -21.03 4.84 37.19
C GLY A 320 -21.66 6.19 36.82
N SER A 321 -21.26 6.73 35.67
CA SER A 321 -21.76 8.02 35.15
C SER A 321 -23.28 8.04 34.88
N PHE A 322 -23.87 6.91 34.45
CA PHE A 322 -25.34 6.79 34.25
C PHE A 322 -26.14 6.54 35.55
N GLY A 323 -25.51 6.36 36.71
CA GLY A 323 -26.17 5.94 37.95
C GLY A 323 -26.88 7.03 38.77
N GLY A 324 -26.53 8.31 38.58
CA GLY A 324 -26.95 9.42 39.47
C GLY A 324 -28.39 9.95 39.28
N GLY A 325 -29.18 9.37 38.38
CA GLY A 325 -30.33 10.03 37.74
C GLY A 325 -31.73 9.79 38.30
N HIS A 326 -31.92 9.09 39.43
CA HIS A 326 -33.28 8.84 39.98
C HIS A 326 -33.36 8.89 41.51
N ALA A 327 -33.80 10.05 42.03
CA ALA A 327 -34.33 10.17 43.39
C ALA A 327 -35.51 11.16 43.43
N HIS A 328 -36.68 10.64 43.83
CA HIS A 328 -37.95 11.31 44.16
C HIS A 328 -38.86 11.79 43.01
#